data_AF-A0A1H4HWW0-F1
#
_entry.id   AF-A0A1H4HWW0-F1
#
_cell.length_a   1.000
_cell.length_b   1.000
_cell.length_c   1.000
_cell.angle_alpha   90.00
_cell.angle_beta   90.00
_cell.angle_gamma   90.00
#
_symmetry.space_group_name_H-M   'P 1'
#
loop_
_entity.id
_entity.type
_entity.pdbx_description
1 polymer ?
#
loop_
_entity_poly.entity_id
_entity_poly.type
_entity_poly.pdbx_seq_one_letter_code
_entity_poly.pdbx_strand_id
1 'polypeptide(L)' 'MANALNKVLSEIEDLLDSPTASHWFKHALKSAMGRDIVDAARDAELLARLMVQRCEAVQETLLPGAVT' A
#
# COMPACT_ATOMS: atom_id res chain seq x y z
N MET A 1 1.17 10.15 -23.60
CA MET A 1 0.66 10.41 -22.23
C MET A 1 -0.59 9.58 -21.92
N ALA A 2 -1.63 9.59 -22.77
CA ALA A 2 -2.83 8.76 -22.58
C ALA A 2 -2.55 7.25 -22.39
N ASN A 3 -1.57 6.70 -23.12
CA ASN A 3 -1.20 5.28 -23.00
C ASN A 3 -0.66 4.90 -21.61
N ALA A 4 0.12 5.79 -20.97
CA ALA A 4 0.72 5.52 -19.67
C ALA A 4 -0.34 5.56 -18.56
N LEU A 5 -1.24 6.54 -18.60
CA LEU A 5 -2.35 6.64 -17.65
C LEU A 5 -3.29 5.43 -17.79
N ASN A 6 -3.65 5.05 -19.01
CA ASN A 6 -4.52 3.88 -19.25
C ASN A 6 -3.89 2.58 -18.74
N LYS A 7 -2.57 2.41 -18.89
CA LYS A 7 -1.86 1.26 -18.35
C LYS A 7 -1.98 1.18 -16.82
N VAL A 8 -1.76 2.29 -16.12
CA VAL A 8 -1.88 2.34 -14.65
C VAL A 8 -3.31 2.07 -14.20
N LEU A 9 -4.32 2.62 -14.88
CA LEU A 9 -5.73 2.36 -14.55
C LEU A 9 -6.10 0.89 -14.74
N SER A 10 -5.65 0.25 -15.81
CA SER A 10 -5.83 -1.19 -16.02
C SER A 10 -5.18 -2.02 -14.91
N GLU A 11 -3.97 -1.68 -14.48
CA GLU A 11 -3.30 -2.38 -13.37
C GLU A 11 -4.06 -2.21 -12.04
N ILE A 12 -4.66 -1.04 -11.80
CA ILE A 12 -5.51 -0.79 -10.64
C ILE A 12 -6.75 -1.68 -10.69
N GLU A 13 -7.43 -1.75 -11.84
CA GLU A 13 -8.61 -2.59 -12.04
C GLU A 13 -8.28 -4.07 -11.80
N ASP A 14 -7.20 -4.58 -12.40
CA ASP A 14 -6.73 -5.95 -12.20
C ASP A 14 -6.47 -6.27 -10.71
N LEU A 15 -5.87 -5.32 -9.96
CA LEU A 15 -5.64 -5.48 -8.52
C LEU A 15 -6.94 -5.46 -7.70
N LEU A 16 -7.92 -4.65 -8.09
CA LEU A 16 -9.22 -4.60 -7.42
C LEU A 16 -10.03 -5.88 -7.64
N ASP A 17 -9.88 -6.52 -8.79
CA ASP A 17 -10.55 -7.77 -9.13
C ASP A 17 -9.80 -9.01 -8.63
N SER A 18 -8.49 -8.90 -8.42
CA SER A 18 -7.64 -10.01 -7.98
C SER A 18 -8.13 -10.68 -6.68
N PRO A 19 -8.46 -11.98 -6.66
CA PRO A 19 -8.92 -12.67 -5.44
C PRO A 19 -7.83 -12.83 -4.38
N THR A 20 -6.55 -12.64 -4.74
CA THR A 20 -5.41 -12.76 -3.83
C THR A 20 -5.07 -11.46 -3.11
N ALA A 21 -5.56 -10.32 -3.61
CA ALA A 21 -5.39 -9.04 -2.94
C ALA A 21 -6.29 -8.96 -1.70
N SER A 22 -5.71 -8.52 -0.57
CA SER A 22 -6.45 -8.44 0.69
C SER A 22 -7.59 -7.43 0.62
N HIS A 23 -8.67 -7.69 1.35
CA HIS A 23 -9.81 -6.78 1.44
C HIS A 23 -9.39 -5.37 1.87
N TRP A 24 -8.46 -5.27 2.83
CA TRP A 24 -7.92 -4.00 3.29
C TRP A 24 -7.22 -3.22 2.17
N PHE A 25 -6.35 -3.88 1.39
CA PHE A 25 -5.63 -3.22 0.29
C PHE A 25 -6.60 -2.72 -0.79
N LYS A 26 -7.56 -3.56 -1.19
CA LYS A 26 -8.59 -3.18 -2.17
C LYS A 26 -9.42 -1.99 -1.68
N HIS A 27 -9.79 -1.97 -0.40
CA HIS A 27 -10.54 -0.87 0.18
C HIS A 27 -9.73 0.43 0.20
N ALA A 28 -8.47 0.38 0.62
CA ALA A 28 -7.57 1.53 0.62
C ALA A 28 -7.37 2.09 -0.80
N LEU A 29 -7.15 1.22 -1.79
CA LEU A 29 -6.99 1.61 -3.19
C LEU A 29 -8.26 2.25 -3.76
N LYS A 30 -9.45 1.67 -3.50
CA LYS A 30 -10.74 2.26 -3.89
C LYS A 30 -10.95 3.64 -3.25
N SER A 31 -10.61 3.79 -1.97
CA SER A 31 -10.72 5.08 -1.28
C SER A 31 -9.76 6.12 -1.84
N ALA A 32 -8.58 5.73 -2.30
CA ALA A 32 -7.58 6.63 -2.89
C ALA A 32 -8.03 7.21 -4.24
N MET A 33 -8.78 6.43 -5.05
CA MET A 33 -9.28 6.86 -6.36
C MET A 33 -10.24 8.06 -6.32
N GLY A 34 -10.86 8.34 -5.17
CA GLY A 34 -11.74 9.50 -4.99
C GLY A 34 -11.05 10.77 -4.46
N ARG A 35 -9.73 10.75 -4.27
CA ARG A 35 -8.95 11.85 -3.66
C ARG A 35 -8.08 12.56 -4.68
N ASP A 36 -7.52 13.71 -4.28
CA ASP A 36 -6.42 14.31 -5.03
C ASP A 36 -5.25 13.32 -5.13
N ILE A 37 -4.72 13.16 -6.34
CA ILE A 37 -3.72 12.12 -6.64
C ILE A 37 -2.40 12.36 -5.92
N VAL A 38 -2.03 13.61 -5.63
CA VAL A 38 -0.79 13.97 -4.95
C VAL A 38 -0.90 13.65 -3.46
N ASP A 39 -2.04 13.99 -2.85
CA ASP A 39 -2.30 13.67 -1.44
C ASP A 39 -2.44 12.16 -1.21
N ALA A 40 -3.16 11.46 -2.09
CA ALA A 40 -3.34 10.02 -2.01
C ALA A 40 -1.99 9.27 -2.10
N ALA A 41 -1.11 9.69 -3.00
CA ALA A 41 0.23 9.11 -3.14
C ALA A 41 1.09 9.35 -1.89
N ARG A 42 1.07 10.58 -1.35
CA ARG A 42 1.82 10.94 -0.13
C ARG A 42 1.35 10.15 1.09
N ASP A 43 0.04 10.00 1.26
CA ASP A 43 -0.52 9.23 2.37
C ASP A 43 -0.20 7.74 2.25
N ALA A 44 -0.24 7.18 1.04
CA ALA A 44 0.13 5.78 0.79
C ALA A 44 1.61 5.52 1.13
N GLU A 45 2.50 6.45 0.79
CA GLU A 45 3.92 6.35 1.14
C GLU A 45 4.13 6.42 2.66
N LEU A 46 3.47 7.35 3.36
CA LEU A 46 3.53 7.46 4.82
C LEU A 46 3.00 6.18 5.48
N LEU A 47 1.87 5.66 5.01
CA LEU A 47 1.26 4.43 5.51
C LEU A 47 2.21 3.24 5.36
N ALA A 48 2.83 3.07 4.19
CA ALA A 48 3.80 2.00 3.95
C ALA A 48 4.99 2.10 4.91
N ARG A 49 5.56 3.30 5.08
CA ARG A 49 6.66 3.53 6.03
C ARG A 49 6.28 3.18 7.47
N LEU A 50 5.10 3.60 7.94
CA LEU A 50 4.62 3.30 9.29
C LEU A 50 4.38 1.79 9.50
N MET A 51 3.86 1.08 8.50
CA MET A 51 3.66 -0.36 8.59
C MET A 51 4.98 -1.13 8.70
N VAL A 52 6.01 -0.72 7.94
CA VAL A 52 7.36 -1.30 8.04
C VAL A 52 7.96 -1.06 9.42
N GLN A 53 7.97 0.19 9.89
CA GLN A 53 8.47 0.54 11.23
C GLN A 53 7.76 -0.23 12.33
N ARG A 54 6.44 -0.43 12.19
CA ARG A 54 5.66 -1.25 13.13
C ARG A 54 6.10 -2.71 13.11
N CYS A 55 6.36 -3.29 11.94
CA CYS A 55 6.87 -4.66 11.85
C CYS A 55 8.22 -4.80 12.52
N GLU A 56 9.15 -3.88 12.27
CA GLU A 56 10.48 -3.85 12.88
C GLU A 56 10.39 -3.74 14.40
N ALA A 57 9.61 -2.78 14.92
CA ALA A 57 9.43 -2.60 16.36
C ALA A 57 8.83 -3.84 17.04
N VAL A 58 7.87 -4.51 16.37
CA VAL A 58 7.28 -5.77 16.88
C VAL A 58 8.31 -6.90 16.89
N GLN A 59 9.14 -7.01 15.85
CA GLN A 59 10.20 -8.02 15.78
C GLN A 59 11.26 -7.81 16.87
N GLU A 60 11.73 -6.58 17.07
CA GLU A 60 12.66 -6.24 18.16
C GLU A 60 12.08 -6.56 19.53
N THR A 61 10.79 -6.29 19.74
CA THR A 61 10.10 -6.55 21.02
C THR A 61 9.93 -8.05 21.28
N LEU A 62 9.64 -8.84 20.24
CA LEU A 62 9.37 -10.27 20.36
C LEU A 62 10.63 -11.15 20.32
N LEU A 63 11.75 -10.62 19.84
CA LEU A 63 13.05 -11.31 19.79
C LEU A 63 14.17 -10.48 20.44
N PRO A 64 14.09 -10.17 21.76
CA PRO A 64 15.19 -9.50 22.44
C PRO A 64 16.38 -10.48 22.60
N GLY A 65 17.31 -10.48 21.63
CA GLY A 65 18.58 -11.21 21.76
C GLY A 65 19.20 -11.85 20.52
N ALA A 66 18.65 -11.69 19.31
CA ALA A 66 19.21 -12.30 18.10
C ALA A 66 20.35 -11.50 17.43
N VAL A 67 21.03 -10.61 18.16
CA VAL A 67 22.27 -9.96 17.71
C VAL A 67 23.37 -10.39 18.66
N THR A 68 24.16 -11.39 18.24
CA THR A 68 25.52 -11.65 18.74
C THR A 68 26.48 -11.32 17.61
#